data_AF-A0A337SVC6-F1
#
_entry.id   AF-A0A337SVC6-F1
#
_cell.length_a   1.000
_cell.length_b   1.000
_cell.length_c   1.000
_cell.angle_alpha   90.00
_cell.angle_beta   90.00
_cell.angle_gamma   90.00
#
_symmetry.space_group_name_H-M   'P 1'
#
loop_
_entity.id
_entity.type
_entity.pdbx_description
1 polymer ?
#
loop_
_entity_poly.entity_id
_entity_poly.type
_entity_poly.pdbx_seq_one_letter_code
_entity_poly.pdbx_strand_id
1 'polypeptide(L)'
;MPCVRTVLCLLAALAACGAVAFLGYCVYFDRKRRGDPAFRRRLRDKRRAQHQKAEGRGAQLWDPAKNEKLQELFLQEVQMGELWLSRGDHRLGVEHLGNALLVCGQPEELLKVFKHTLPPKVFEMLLHKIPLICQQFETDMNEQEYLEDDRD
;
A
#
# COMPACT_ATOMS: atom_id res chain seq x y z
N MET A 1 -5.27 42.77 54.85
CA MET A 1 -6.06 43.44 53.79
C MET A 1 -6.77 42.40 52.91
N PRO A 2 -7.96 41.91 53.33
CA PRO A 2 -8.70 40.85 52.62
C PRO A 2 -9.34 41.33 51.31
N CYS A 3 -9.77 42.60 51.22
CA CYS A 3 -10.40 43.16 50.00
C CYS A 3 -9.52 43.11 48.75
N VAL A 4 -8.20 43.27 48.90
CA VAL A 4 -7.30 43.29 47.74
C VAL A 4 -7.13 41.89 47.15
N ARG A 5 -7.17 40.86 48.00
CA ARG A 5 -7.05 39.45 47.59
C ARG A 5 -8.33 38.98 46.90
N THR A 6 -9.50 39.37 47.41
CA THR A 6 -10.78 39.02 46.77
C THR A 6 -10.95 39.69 45.40
N VAL A 7 -10.53 40.95 45.25
CA VAL A 7 -10.53 41.63 43.95
C VAL A 7 -9.56 40.96 42.96
N LEU A 8 -8.36 40.58 43.40
CA LEU A 8 -7.39 39.88 42.54
C LEU A 8 -7.92 38.50 42.08
N CYS A 9 -8.58 37.76 42.97
CA CYS A 9 -9.20 36.46 42.64
C CYS A 9 -10.35 36.59 41.63
N LEU A 10 -11.18 37.64 41.72
CA LEU A 10 -12.26 37.87 40.76
C LEU A 10 -11.73 38.21 39.36
N LEU A 11 -10.68 39.03 39.28
CA LEU A 11 -10.02 39.34 38.00
C LEU A 11 -9.37 38.10 37.38
N ALA A 12 -8.70 37.27 38.18
CA ALA A 12 -8.13 36.00 37.71
C ALA A 12 -9.20 35.02 37.22
N ALA A 13 -10.34 34.94 37.92
CA ALA A 13 -11.47 34.09 37.51
C ALA A 13 -12.08 34.54 36.18
N LEU A 14 -12.26 35.85 35.97
CA LEU A 14 -12.76 36.40 34.70
C LEU A 14 -11.80 36.12 33.53
N ALA A 15 -10.48 36.27 33.76
CA ALA A 15 -9.47 35.97 32.75
C ALA A 15 -9.45 34.46 32.39
N ALA A 16 -9.57 33.59 33.39
CA ALA A 16 -9.63 32.13 33.17
C ALA A 16 -10.88 31.72 32.38
N CYS A 17 -12.05 32.29 32.69
CA CYS A 17 -13.28 32.02 31.94
C CYS A 17 -13.17 32.46 30.47
N GLY A 18 -12.56 33.62 30.21
CA GLY A 18 -12.30 34.10 28.85
C GLY A 18 -11.37 33.16 28.07
N ALA A 19 -10.31 32.69 28.70
CA ALA A 19 -9.37 31.75 28.07
C ALA A 19 -10.02 30.40 27.73
N VAL A 20 -10.85 29.86 28.62
CA VAL A 20 -11.58 28.60 28.38
C VAL A 20 -12.60 28.73 27.25
N ALA A 21 -13.35 29.84 27.21
CA ALA A 21 -14.29 30.11 26.13
C ALA A 21 -13.58 30.26 24.78
N PHE A 22 -12.42 30.94 24.75
CA PHE A 22 -11.61 31.10 23.57
C PHE A 22 -11.03 29.77 23.07
N LEU A 23 -10.45 28.96 23.96
CA LEU A 23 -9.94 27.63 23.64
C LEU A 23 -11.05 26.69 23.13
N GLY A 24 -12.23 26.71 23.77
CA GLY A 24 -13.40 25.96 23.32
C GLY A 24 -13.85 26.37 21.92
N TYR A 25 -13.86 27.67 21.63
CA TYR A 25 -14.15 28.20 20.30
C TYR A 25 -13.10 27.79 19.25
N CYS A 26 -11.81 27.85 19.60
CA CYS A 26 -10.73 27.38 18.74
C CYS A 26 -10.86 25.89 18.40
N VAL A 27 -11.15 25.03 19.38
CA VAL A 27 -11.35 23.58 19.17
C VAL A 27 -12.58 23.31 18.30
N TYR A 28 -13.69 24.01 18.53
CA TYR A 28 -14.89 23.89 17.69
C TYR A 28 -14.60 24.27 16.23
N PHE A 29 -13.89 25.38 16.02
CA PHE A 29 -13.58 25.87 14.68
C PHE A 29 -12.56 24.98 13.95
N ASP A 30 -11.53 24.49 14.65
CA ASP A 30 -10.57 23.54 14.10
C ASP A 30 -11.23 22.21 13.73
N ARG A 31 -12.16 21.72 14.57
CA ARG A 31 -12.97 20.52 14.26
C ARG A 31 -13.88 20.73 13.04
N LYS A 32 -14.46 21.93 12.88
CA LYS A 32 -15.27 22.29 11.71
C LYS A 32 -14.43 22.41 10.43
N ARG A 33 -13.17 22.83 10.53
CA ARG A 33 -12.21 22.89 9.41
C ARG A 33 -11.66 21.52 8.99
N ARG A 34 -11.38 20.61 9.92
CA ARG A 34 -10.79 19.27 9.63
C ARG A 34 -11.76 18.28 8.96
N GLY A 35 -13.01 18.66 8.76
CA GLY A 35 -14.07 17.83 8.19
C GLY A 35 -14.32 18.02 6.69
N ASP A 36 -13.47 18.70 5.92
CA ASP A 36 -13.77 19.03 4.53
C ASP A 36 -13.98 17.75 3.67
N PRO A 37 -15.21 17.49 3.19
CA PRO A 37 -15.51 16.31 2.39
C PRO A 37 -14.72 16.30 1.07
N ALA A 38 -14.29 17.47 0.57
CA ALA A 38 -13.48 17.58 -0.62
C ALA A 38 -12.08 16.99 -0.41
N PHE A 39 -11.45 17.18 0.75
CA PHE A 39 -10.12 16.61 1.04
C PHE A 39 -10.16 15.07 1.06
N ARG A 40 -11.18 14.49 1.70
CA ARG A 40 -11.38 13.03 1.71
C ARG A 40 -11.72 12.46 0.34
N ARG A 41 -12.44 13.22 -0.50
CA ARG A 41 -12.67 12.85 -1.92
C ARG A 41 -11.37 12.89 -2.69
N ARG A 42 -10.59 13.98 -2.62
CA ARG A 42 -9.26 14.08 -3.25
C ARG A 42 -8.32 12.95 -2.83
N LEU A 43 -8.31 12.54 -1.56
CA LEU A 43 -7.51 11.38 -1.11
C LEU A 43 -8.01 10.04 -1.68
N ARG A 44 -9.32 9.87 -1.84
CA ARG A 44 -9.88 8.67 -2.49
C ARG A 44 -9.60 8.67 -3.98
N ASP A 45 -9.72 9.82 -4.63
CA ASP A 45 -9.47 9.97 -6.07
C ASP A 45 -7.98 9.79 -6.37
N LYS A 46 -7.08 10.31 -5.52
CA LYS A 46 -5.64 10.05 -5.61
C LYS A 46 -5.32 8.55 -5.49
N ARG A 47 -5.93 7.84 -4.53
CA ARG A 47 -5.76 6.38 -4.39
C ARG A 47 -6.31 5.60 -5.59
N ARG A 48 -7.49 5.96 -6.10
CA ARG A 48 -8.07 5.35 -7.30
C ARG A 48 -7.22 5.59 -8.54
N ALA A 49 -6.70 6.81 -8.70
CA ALA A 49 -5.82 7.15 -9.81
C ALA A 49 -4.47 6.43 -9.71
N GLN A 50 -3.91 6.24 -8.51
CA GLN A 50 -2.71 5.42 -8.30
C GLN A 50 -2.95 3.95 -8.65
N HIS A 51 -4.07 3.37 -8.21
CA HIS A 51 -4.43 2.00 -8.57
C HIS A 51 -4.56 1.81 -10.10
N GLN A 52 -5.28 2.72 -10.76
CA GLN A 52 -5.43 2.69 -12.21
C GLN A 52 -4.10 2.91 -12.96
N LYS A 53 -3.19 3.73 -12.41
CA LYS A 53 -1.84 3.91 -12.97
C LYS A 53 -0.97 2.68 -12.77
N ALA A 54 -1.10 1.97 -11.64
CA ALA A 54 -0.39 0.71 -11.40
C ALA A 54 -0.91 -0.38 -12.35
N GLU A 55 -2.23 -0.49 -12.53
CA GLU A 55 -2.85 -1.40 -13.51
C GLU A 55 -2.42 -1.07 -14.95
N GLY A 56 -2.39 0.23 -15.31
CA GLY A 56 -1.95 0.69 -16.63
C GLY A 56 -0.45 0.52 -16.87
N ARG A 57 0.40 0.70 -15.85
CA ARG A 57 1.85 0.43 -15.93
C ARG A 57 2.13 -1.07 -16.01
N GLY A 58 1.42 -1.90 -15.25
CA GLY A 58 1.50 -3.36 -15.37
C GLY A 58 1.13 -3.84 -16.77
N ALA A 59 0.08 -3.26 -17.36
CA ALA A 59 -0.32 -3.54 -18.74
C ALA A 59 0.68 -3.01 -19.80
N GLN A 60 1.34 -1.87 -19.57
CA GLN A 60 2.39 -1.36 -20.48
C GLN A 60 3.72 -2.10 -20.33
N LEU A 61 4.05 -2.58 -19.13
CA LEU A 61 5.23 -3.40 -18.85
C LEU A 61 5.05 -4.80 -19.42
N TRP A 62 3.83 -5.31 -19.49
CA TRP A 62 3.49 -6.58 -20.15
C TRP A 62 3.03 -6.41 -21.60
N ASP A 63 3.64 -5.47 -22.32
CA ASP A 63 3.56 -5.45 -23.78
C ASP A 63 4.45 -6.60 -24.32
N PRO A 64 3.87 -7.72 -24.81
CA PRO A 64 4.63 -8.90 -25.22
C PRO A 64 5.62 -8.59 -26.35
N ALA A 65 5.38 -7.50 -27.11
CA ALA A 65 6.28 -7.04 -28.16
C ALA A 65 7.52 -6.30 -27.63
N LYS A 66 7.52 -5.80 -26.38
CA LYS A 66 8.63 -5.01 -25.81
C LYS A 66 9.51 -5.80 -24.83
N ASN A 67 8.97 -6.85 -24.23
CA ASN A 67 9.61 -7.56 -23.12
C ASN A 67 9.65 -9.09 -23.34
N GLU A 68 10.07 -9.51 -24.54
CA GLU A 68 10.23 -10.92 -24.92
C GLU A 68 11.00 -11.74 -23.88
N LYS A 69 12.09 -11.17 -23.32
CA LYS A 69 12.89 -11.83 -22.28
C LYS A 69 12.13 -12.07 -20.97
N LEU A 70 11.27 -11.14 -20.55
CA LEU A 70 10.47 -11.33 -19.33
C LEU A 70 9.37 -12.37 -19.56
N GLN A 71 8.83 -12.42 -20.78
CA GLN A 71 7.87 -13.45 -21.15
C GLN A 71 8.51 -14.85 -21.18
N GLU A 72 9.73 -14.97 -21.71
CA GLU A 72 10.51 -16.22 -21.64
C GLU A 72 10.78 -16.63 -20.21
N LEU A 73 11.23 -15.71 -19.35
CA LEU A 73 11.46 -15.98 -17.93
C LEU A 73 10.18 -16.42 -17.22
N PHE A 74 9.05 -15.77 -17.49
CA PHE A 74 7.76 -16.18 -16.95
C PHE A 74 7.39 -17.60 -17.34
N LEU A 75 7.45 -17.92 -18.64
CA LEU A 75 7.15 -19.25 -19.15
C LEU A 75 8.09 -20.31 -18.57
N GLN A 76 9.38 -19.99 -18.47
CA GLN A 76 10.39 -20.86 -17.89
C GLN A 76 10.11 -21.14 -16.41
N GLU A 77 9.83 -20.11 -15.61
CA GLU A 77 9.52 -20.26 -14.18
C GLU A 77 8.23 -21.05 -13.96
N VAL A 78 7.18 -20.82 -14.77
CA VAL A 78 5.94 -21.62 -14.69
C VAL A 78 6.21 -23.09 -15.02
N GLN A 79 6.94 -23.38 -16.10
CA GLN A 79 7.29 -24.75 -16.49
C GLN A 79 8.14 -25.46 -15.43
N MET A 80 9.14 -24.77 -14.87
CA MET A 80 9.96 -25.32 -13.79
C MET A 80 9.12 -25.57 -12.54
N GLY A 81 8.21 -24.66 -12.20
CA GLY A 81 7.24 -24.81 -11.13
C GLY A 81 6.41 -26.09 -11.28
N GLU A 82 5.77 -26.27 -12.44
CA GLU A 82 4.99 -27.47 -12.76
C GLU A 82 5.82 -28.75 -12.72
N LEU A 83 7.06 -28.72 -13.23
CA LEU A 83 7.97 -29.86 -13.20
C LEU A 83 8.28 -30.29 -11.76
N TRP A 84 8.61 -29.35 -10.87
CA TRP A 84 8.89 -29.67 -9.46
C TRP A 84 7.64 -30.17 -8.73
N LEU A 85 6.47 -29.61 -9.03
CA LEU A 85 5.20 -30.10 -8.52
C LEU A 85 4.92 -31.54 -8.98
N SER A 86 5.20 -31.87 -10.25
CA SER A 86 5.03 -33.23 -10.78
C SER A 86 5.96 -34.26 -10.10
N ARG A 87 7.13 -33.80 -9.63
CA ARG A 87 8.11 -34.61 -8.87
C ARG A 87 7.77 -34.74 -7.38
N GLY A 88 6.76 -34.01 -6.90
CA GLY A 88 6.35 -33.98 -5.50
C GLY A 88 7.12 -32.98 -4.62
N ASP A 89 8.05 -32.20 -5.20
CA ASP A 89 8.73 -31.12 -4.48
C ASP A 89 7.90 -29.82 -4.55
N HIS A 90 6.95 -29.73 -3.62
CA HIS A 90 6.08 -28.57 -3.54
C HIS A 90 6.81 -27.29 -3.11
N ARG A 91 7.98 -27.38 -2.47
CA ARG A 91 8.68 -26.20 -1.95
C ARG A 91 9.36 -25.44 -3.07
N LEU A 92 10.08 -26.17 -3.93
CA LEU A 92 10.70 -25.63 -5.14
C LEU A 92 9.66 -25.24 -6.18
N GLY A 93 8.59 -26.04 -6.34
CA GLY A 93 7.50 -25.70 -7.26
C GLY A 93 6.85 -24.35 -6.93
N VAL A 94 6.57 -24.10 -5.65
CA VAL A 94 6.03 -22.83 -5.17
C VAL A 94 7.02 -21.66 -5.31
N GLU A 95 8.32 -21.92 -5.23
CA GLU A 95 9.35 -20.90 -5.42
C GLU A 95 9.38 -20.38 -6.86
N HIS A 96 9.41 -21.28 -7.83
CA HIS A 96 9.35 -20.91 -9.24
C HIS A 96 8.01 -20.24 -9.62
N LEU A 97 6.88 -20.74 -9.09
CA LEU A 97 5.58 -20.07 -9.30
C LEU A 97 5.50 -18.70 -8.64
N GLY A 98 6.20 -18.48 -7.52
CA GLY A 98 6.34 -17.16 -6.89
C GLY A 98 7.17 -16.19 -7.73
N ASN A 99 8.26 -16.67 -8.32
CA ASN A 99 9.08 -15.89 -9.26
C ASN A 99 8.29 -15.52 -10.52
N ALA A 100 7.44 -16.43 -11.02
CA ALA A 100 6.52 -16.15 -12.12
C ALA A 100 5.51 -15.03 -11.76
N LEU A 101 5.03 -14.98 -10.52
CA LEU A 101 4.17 -13.88 -10.02
C LEU A 101 4.91 -12.54 -9.95
N LEU A 102 6.20 -12.54 -9.64
CA LEU A 102 7.02 -11.33 -9.57
C LEU A 102 7.19 -10.67 -10.94
N VAL A 103 7.42 -11.49 -11.96
CA VAL A 103 7.63 -10.97 -13.30
C VAL A 103 6.33 -10.59 -13.98
N CYS A 104 5.17 -11.09 -13.52
CA CYS A 104 3.87 -10.86 -14.14
C CYS A 104 3.28 -9.46 -13.90
N GLY A 105 2.58 -8.91 -14.91
CA GLY A 105 2.03 -7.55 -14.86
C GLY A 105 0.66 -7.49 -14.22
N GLN A 106 0.02 -8.65 -14.05
CA GLN A 106 -1.32 -8.81 -13.49
C GLN A 106 -1.36 -10.04 -12.57
N PRO A 107 -0.82 -9.93 -11.34
CA PRO A 107 -0.78 -11.05 -10.41
C PRO A 107 -2.17 -11.54 -10.00
N GLU A 108 -3.20 -10.69 -10.01
CA GLU A 108 -4.56 -11.10 -9.66
C GLU A 108 -5.17 -12.10 -10.65
N GLU A 109 -4.98 -11.89 -11.96
CA GLU A 109 -5.47 -12.81 -13.00
C GLU A 109 -4.73 -14.15 -12.93
N LEU A 110 -3.40 -14.11 -12.81
CA LEU A 110 -2.57 -15.30 -12.71
C LEU A 110 -2.90 -16.12 -11.45
N LEU A 111 -3.14 -15.45 -10.32
CA LEU A 111 -3.51 -16.10 -9.06
C LEU A 111 -4.89 -16.78 -9.15
N LYS A 112 -5.84 -16.21 -9.91
CA LYS A 112 -7.13 -16.89 -10.20
C LYS A 112 -6.91 -18.18 -10.98
N VAL A 113 -6.03 -18.16 -12.00
CA VAL A 113 -5.70 -19.36 -12.77
C VAL A 113 -5.06 -20.41 -11.87
N PHE A 114 -4.07 -20.03 -11.06
CA PHE A 114 -3.39 -20.93 -10.12
C PHE A 114 -4.33 -21.55 -9.09
N LYS A 115 -5.37 -20.83 -8.64
CA LYS A 115 -6.40 -21.39 -7.76
C LYS A 115 -7.17 -22.56 -8.40
N HIS A 116 -7.33 -22.55 -9.72
CA HIS A 116 -8.05 -23.59 -10.46
C HIS A 116 -7.14 -24.73 -10.93
N THR A 117 -5.85 -24.49 -11.12
CA THR A 117 -4.90 -25.49 -11.63
C THR A 117 -4.10 -26.20 -10.55
N LEU A 118 -3.88 -25.56 -9.38
CA LEU A 118 -3.05 -26.11 -8.31
C LEU A 118 -3.87 -26.82 -7.23
N PRO A 119 -3.33 -27.90 -6.63
CA PRO A 119 -3.93 -28.49 -5.43
C PRO A 119 -4.01 -27.48 -4.27
N PRO A 120 -5.07 -27.52 -3.42
CA PRO A 120 -5.29 -26.52 -2.36
C PRO A 120 -4.08 -26.31 -1.44
N LYS A 121 -3.39 -27.41 -1.08
CA LYS A 121 -2.19 -27.38 -0.22
C LYS A 121 -1.03 -26.60 -0.84
N VAL A 122 -0.82 -26.70 -2.14
CA VAL A 122 0.25 -26.00 -2.88
C VAL A 122 -0.09 -24.52 -3.00
N PHE A 123 -1.35 -24.22 -3.29
CA PHE A 123 -1.85 -22.85 -3.38
C PHE A 123 -1.74 -22.10 -2.04
N GLU A 124 -2.07 -22.74 -0.91
CA GLU A 124 -1.87 -22.13 0.42
C GLU A 124 -0.40 -21.84 0.74
N MET A 125 0.52 -22.73 0.35
CA MET A 125 1.96 -22.49 0.51
C MET A 125 2.44 -21.30 -0.34
N LEU A 126 1.89 -21.15 -1.56
CA LEU A 126 2.15 -19.99 -2.41
C LEU A 126 1.64 -18.71 -1.74
N LEU A 127 0.41 -18.70 -1.24
CA LEU A 127 -0.17 -17.55 -0.54
C LEU A 127 0.63 -17.12 0.70
N HIS A 128 1.23 -18.05 1.45
CA HIS A 128 2.08 -17.72 2.58
C HIS A 128 3.42 -17.07 2.19
N LYS A 129 3.93 -17.37 0.99
CA LYS A 129 5.16 -16.76 0.44
C LYS A 129 4.91 -15.40 -0.21
N ILE A 130 3.74 -15.18 -0.81
CA ILE A 130 3.38 -13.92 -1.49
C ILE A 130 3.54 -12.64 -0.63
N PRO A 131 3.14 -12.55 0.65
CA PRO A 131 3.28 -11.31 1.42
C PRO A 131 4.73 -10.87 1.61
N LEU A 132 5.69 -11.82 1.66
CA LEU A 132 7.12 -11.50 1.71
C LEU A 132 7.60 -10.89 0.38
N ILE A 133 7.06 -11.41 -0.73
CA ILE A 133 7.37 -11.00 -2.09
C ILE A 133 6.76 -9.63 -2.40
N CYS A 134 5.51 -9.36 -1.99
CA CYS A 134 4.89 -8.05 -2.14
C CYS A 134 5.57 -6.97 -1.27
N GLN A 135 6.03 -7.30 -0.06
CA GLN A 135 6.81 -6.37 0.76
C GLN A 135 8.16 -6.00 0.12
N GLN A 136 8.85 -6.97 -0.50
CA GLN A 136 10.09 -6.70 -1.23
C GLN A 136 9.85 -5.83 -2.48
N PHE A 137 8.73 -6.05 -3.19
CA PHE A 137 8.37 -5.21 -4.33
C PHE A 137 8.05 -3.76 -3.90
N GLU A 138 7.41 -3.57 -2.74
CA GLU A 138 7.17 -2.23 -2.17
C GLU A 138 8.47 -1.55 -1.72
N THR A 139 9.45 -2.29 -1.19
CA THR A 139 10.75 -1.72 -0.80
C THR A 139 11.63 -1.37 -2.00
N ASP A 140 11.69 -2.24 -3.02
CA ASP A 140 12.52 -2.03 -4.21
C ASP A 140 11.99 -0.85 -5.06
N MET A 141 10.67 -0.65 -5.08
CA MET A 141 10.02 0.50 -5.70
C MET A 141 10.23 1.80 -4.90
N ASN A 142 10.30 1.71 -3.57
CA ASN A 142 10.56 2.85 -2.71
C ASN A 142 12.03 3.31 -2.81
N GLU A 143 13.00 2.39 -2.93
CA GLU A 143 14.42 2.74 -3.09
C GLU A 143 14.74 3.39 -4.45
N GLN A 144 13.98 3.10 -5.50
CA GLN A 144 14.12 3.77 -6.80
C GLN A 144 13.59 5.21 -6.79
N GLU A 145 12.62 5.54 -5.94
CA GLU A 145 12.04 6.89 -5.83
C GLU A 145 12.98 7.88 -5.09
N TYR A 146 13.97 7.40 -4.33
CA TYR A 146 14.93 8.25 -3.60
C TYR A 146 16.17 8.68 -4.40
N LEU A 147 16.51 8.01 -5.52
CA LEU A 147 17.70 8.34 -6.31
C LEU A 147 17.47 9.40 -7.40
N GLU A 148 16.22 9.84 -7.61
CA GLU A 148 15.89 10.92 -8.55
C GLU A 148 15.81 12.32 -7.90
N ASP A 149 15.89 12.45 -6.56
CA ASP A 149 15.75 13.72 -5.83
C ASP A 149 17.09 14.45 -5.53
N ASP A 150 18.23 13.88 -5.96
CA ASP A 150 19.59 14.45 -5.72
C ASP A 150 20.23 15.03 -7.00
N ARG A 151 19.42 15.30 -8.03
CA ARG A 151 19.83 16.02 -9.26
C ARG A 151 18.94 17.23 -9.52
N ASP A 152 18.98 18.18 -8.58
CA ASP A 152 18.64 19.59 -8.84
C ASP A 152 19.86 20.47 -8.55
#